data_AF-A0A1G0E6H2-F1
#
_entry.id   AF-A0A1G0E6H2-F1
#
_cell.length_a   1.000
_cell.length_b   1.000
_cell.length_c   1.000
_cell.angle_alpha   90.00
_cell.angle_beta   90.00
_cell.angle_gamma   90.00
#
_symmetry.space_group_name_H-M   'P 1'
#
loop_
_entity.id
_entity.type
_entity.pdbx_description
1 polymer ?
#
loop_
_entity_poly.entity_id
_entity_poly.type
_entity_poly.pdbx_seq_one_letter_code
_entity_poly.pdbx_strand_id
1 'polypeptide(L)'
;MRRATNKINIVYVILLILGLFYSISIRAETISVPYVSDTTKLTADFNTTAWSKAIVFSEFATLNGDVPSVKTKLYLMYNKNNLYVGFECFDQDPNELVINSRYPPEEDSVGFALDSFNDGLASYVFLSDPDGEKLNAVFSDDSPSLRFSFATEYTTISKRTPHGYNVVLIIPFKSFPYSWQPRTLMSFRAVRYIHQNEEIDSFPYIMEDRKGEMFFHYQQIQLDNISQTDFKKPWFDIDTLFQNRKRLAAGYDLNTLKGRASGWGISSVVDYKMLPSHLLDPSKNPKPLQKNLKTKWIEQLFNSLNFYPNQKINNLDHFLERTQTTSFIIVHNDKIIYEKYFNGFNQSSFAASFSMAKSFLSALIGIAVDKKQICSIEDPITNYLPELFKRDRRFARIRIKDLLSMSAGIRVSKDSPYDDATKAYWSPNLKYILLDTLEVLEAPGRHFLYHDYVAQLAGLILIRATQRNATQLLQNGLWDPLGMQYGGSWTIDSEKDALEQLAFGISATALDYAKFGLLFLHEGKWNNKQIISASWVKESTQPTKEQKELGYYPSSWLDQEYYKYYWRGLKRASKNNDKNDFFAIGHLGQFIYISPQKNLVIVRTGMDSGIKLIYWTDLFYDFASKF
;
A
#
# COMPACT_ATOMS: atom_id res chain seq x y z
N MET A 1 21.60 32.52 -5.08
CA MET A 1 21.21 31.25 -5.72
C MET A 1 21.81 30.09 -4.92
N ARG A 2 21.11 29.61 -3.89
CA ARG A 2 21.46 28.38 -3.16
C ARG A 2 20.49 27.31 -3.67
N ARG A 3 21.02 26.27 -4.34
CA ARG A 3 20.27 25.07 -4.72
C ARG A 3 19.75 24.42 -3.43
N ALA A 4 18.45 24.47 -3.21
CA ALA A 4 17.78 23.60 -2.26
C ALA A 4 17.73 22.22 -2.91
N THR A 5 18.72 21.38 -2.62
CA THR A 5 18.71 19.96 -2.98
C THR A 5 17.64 19.28 -2.14
N ASN A 6 16.55 18.88 -2.78
CA ASN A 6 15.66 17.83 -2.27
C ASN A 6 16.51 16.55 -2.17
N LYS A 7 17.09 16.28 -0.99
CA LYS A 7 17.66 14.97 -0.69
C LYS A 7 16.50 13.98 -0.55
N ILE A 8 16.10 13.38 -1.66
CA ILE A 8 15.32 12.14 -1.65
C ILE A 8 16.26 11.08 -1.06
N ASN A 9 15.84 10.39 -0.01
CA ASN A 9 16.65 9.35 0.65
C ASN A 9 16.96 8.24 -0.36
N ILE A 10 18.21 8.10 -0.82
CA ILE A 10 18.55 7.28 -2.00
C ILE A 10 18.46 5.76 -1.75
N VAL A 11 18.37 5.30 -0.50
CA VAL A 11 18.04 3.91 -0.13
C VAL A 11 16.58 3.66 -0.36
N TYR A 12 15.74 4.69 -0.32
CA TYR A 12 14.43 4.60 -0.97
C TYR A 12 14.61 4.34 -2.44
N VAL A 13 15.50 5.00 -3.18
CA VAL A 13 15.63 4.75 -4.62
C VAL A 13 16.10 3.31 -4.89
N ILE A 14 17.07 2.75 -4.17
CA ILE A 14 17.51 1.33 -4.33
C ILE A 14 16.45 0.33 -3.91
N LEU A 15 15.75 0.57 -2.80
CA LEU A 15 14.72 -0.32 -2.27
C LEU A 15 13.36 -0.12 -2.95
N LEU A 16 13.07 1.06 -3.49
CA LEU A 16 12.03 1.32 -4.49
C LEU A 16 12.45 0.68 -5.80
N ILE A 17 13.71 0.69 -6.21
CA ILE A 17 14.07 0.00 -7.45
C ILE A 17 14.10 -1.48 -7.23
N LEU A 18 14.34 -2.00 -6.04
CA LEU A 18 14.09 -3.40 -5.79
C LEU A 18 12.55 -3.63 -5.67
N GLY A 19 11.78 -2.65 -5.16
CA GLY A 19 10.40 -2.76 -4.65
C GLY A 19 9.25 -2.15 -5.47
N LEU A 20 9.30 -0.87 -5.84
CA LEU A 20 8.52 -0.39 -6.99
C LEU A 20 8.91 -1.19 -8.20
N PHE A 21 7.92 -1.51 -9.03
CA PHE A 21 8.06 -2.00 -10.40
C PHE A 21 8.00 -3.51 -10.48
N TYR A 22 6.98 -3.96 -11.20
CA TYR A 22 6.45 -5.31 -11.09
C TYR A 22 7.07 -6.18 -12.16
N SER A 23 7.08 -7.49 -11.93
CA SER A 23 7.65 -8.37 -12.92
C SER A 23 6.65 -8.63 -14.04
N ILE A 24 7.06 -8.35 -15.28
CA ILE A 24 6.75 -9.31 -16.33
C ILE A 24 7.92 -10.27 -16.29
N SER A 25 7.72 -11.47 -15.73
CA SER A 25 8.62 -12.58 -16.05
C SER A 25 8.38 -12.93 -17.53
N ILE A 26 9.01 -12.19 -18.44
CA ILE A 26 9.47 -12.82 -19.67
C ILE A 26 10.50 -13.80 -19.16
N ARG A 27 10.13 -15.08 -19.13
CA ARG A 27 10.98 -16.13 -18.57
C ARG A 27 12.31 -16.10 -19.34
N ALA A 28 13.32 -15.51 -18.73
CA ALA A 28 14.70 -15.83 -19.04
C ALA A 28 14.87 -17.34 -18.87
N GLU A 29 15.80 -17.93 -19.61
CA GLU A 29 16.10 -19.35 -19.51
C GLU A 29 16.34 -19.74 -18.04
N THR A 30 15.74 -20.84 -17.59
CA THR A 30 15.93 -21.32 -16.22
C THR A 30 17.37 -21.79 -16.05
N ILE A 31 18.09 -21.21 -15.10
CA ILE A 31 19.50 -21.56 -14.88
C ILE A 31 19.65 -22.51 -13.68
N SER A 32 20.26 -23.66 -13.89
CA SER A 32 20.66 -24.56 -12.81
C SER A 32 21.84 -23.98 -12.04
N VAL A 33 21.64 -23.64 -10.76
CA VAL A 33 22.73 -23.12 -9.92
C VAL A 33 23.63 -24.29 -9.51
N PRO A 34 24.96 -24.13 -9.49
CA PRO A 34 25.86 -25.23 -9.14
C PRO A 34 25.84 -25.61 -7.65
N TYR A 35 25.80 -26.92 -7.37
CA TYR A 35 25.91 -27.47 -6.01
C TYR A 35 27.37 -27.56 -5.54
N VAL A 36 27.60 -27.19 -4.27
CA VAL A 36 28.89 -27.32 -3.60
C VAL A 36 28.77 -28.09 -2.28
N SER A 37 29.66 -29.06 -2.05
CA SER A 37 29.62 -29.92 -0.85
C SER A 37 30.42 -29.37 0.34
N ASP A 38 31.51 -28.65 0.08
CA ASP A 38 32.36 -28.05 1.10
C ASP A 38 32.35 -26.53 0.96
N THR A 39 31.99 -25.85 2.05
CA THR A 39 31.92 -24.39 2.15
C THR A 39 32.64 -23.89 3.41
N THR A 40 33.41 -24.75 4.07
CA THR A 40 34.06 -24.47 5.37
C THR A 40 35.15 -23.40 5.28
N LYS A 41 35.65 -23.11 4.08
CA LYS A 41 36.67 -22.09 3.79
C LYS A 41 36.15 -20.96 2.90
N LEU A 42 34.84 -20.71 2.87
CA LEU A 42 34.28 -19.64 2.07
C LEU A 42 34.77 -18.27 2.58
N THR A 43 35.31 -17.45 1.69
CA THR A 43 35.75 -16.08 1.97
C THR A 43 35.20 -15.13 0.92
N ALA A 44 35.25 -13.82 1.18
CA ALA A 44 34.97 -12.77 0.20
C ALA A 44 36.15 -12.56 -0.81
N ASP A 45 36.85 -13.63 -1.17
CA ASP A 45 37.88 -13.66 -2.21
C ASP A 45 37.46 -14.61 -3.33
N PHE A 46 36.93 -14.03 -4.41
CA PHE A 46 36.36 -14.77 -5.53
C PHE A 46 37.39 -15.44 -6.44
N ASN A 47 38.69 -15.20 -6.22
CA ASN A 47 39.77 -15.89 -6.95
C ASN A 47 40.12 -17.26 -6.32
N THR A 48 39.51 -17.60 -5.19
CA THR A 48 39.76 -18.88 -4.52
C THR A 48 39.07 -20.05 -5.23
N THR A 49 39.60 -21.25 -5.03
CA THR A 49 38.99 -22.48 -5.57
C THR A 49 37.56 -22.72 -5.07
N ALA A 50 37.18 -22.13 -3.93
CA ALA A 50 35.83 -22.23 -3.38
C ALA A 50 34.75 -21.67 -4.32
N TRP A 51 35.06 -20.61 -5.08
CA TRP A 51 34.12 -19.96 -6.02
C TRP A 51 34.23 -20.47 -7.45
N SER A 52 35.18 -21.37 -7.75
CA SER A 52 35.42 -21.89 -9.11
C SER A 52 34.23 -22.60 -9.75
N LYS A 53 33.29 -23.09 -8.93
CA LYS A 53 32.05 -23.74 -9.39
C LYS A 53 30.87 -22.79 -9.49
N ALA A 54 30.98 -21.56 -8.99
CA ALA A 54 29.86 -20.64 -9.00
C ALA A 54 29.53 -20.23 -10.43
N ILE A 55 28.24 -20.02 -10.68
CA ILE A 55 27.83 -19.30 -11.88
C ILE A 55 28.08 -17.81 -11.67
N VAL A 56 28.52 -17.11 -12.70
CA VAL A 56 28.87 -15.69 -12.66
C VAL A 56 28.00 -14.91 -13.63
N PHE A 57 27.39 -13.83 -13.15
CA PHE A 57 26.64 -12.86 -13.95
C PHE A 57 27.41 -11.55 -13.96
N SER A 58 27.62 -10.97 -15.14
CA SER A 58 28.37 -9.71 -15.33
C SER A 58 27.57 -8.66 -16.11
N GLU A 59 26.36 -8.98 -16.54
CA GLU A 59 25.51 -8.20 -17.42
C GLU A 59 24.63 -7.21 -16.65
N PHE A 60 25.21 -6.52 -15.66
CA PHE A 60 24.53 -5.44 -14.97
C PHE A 60 24.32 -4.26 -15.93
N ALA A 61 23.19 -3.59 -15.79
CA ALA A 61 22.85 -2.37 -16.52
C ALA A 61 22.30 -1.31 -15.58
N THR A 62 22.50 -0.04 -15.92
CA THR A 62 21.88 1.07 -15.20
C THR A 62 20.35 1.00 -15.35
N LEU A 63 19.62 1.81 -14.60
CA LEU A 63 18.15 1.86 -14.71
C LEU A 63 17.62 2.23 -16.10
N ASN A 64 18.43 2.96 -16.87
CA ASN A 64 18.08 3.40 -18.22
C ASN A 64 18.53 2.39 -19.30
N GLY A 65 19.22 1.32 -18.91
CA GLY A 65 19.70 0.28 -19.82
C GLY A 65 21.07 0.52 -20.37
N ASP A 66 21.75 1.53 -19.84
CA ASP A 66 23.11 1.86 -20.21
C ASP A 66 24.12 0.93 -19.51
N VAL A 67 25.34 0.93 -20.02
CA VAL A 67 26.46 0.24 -19.37
C VAL A 67 26.79 0.95 -18.05
N PRO A 68 26.94 0.22 -16.93
CA PRO A 68 27.33 0.78 -15.64
C PRO A 68 28.64 1.57 -15.67
N SER A 69 28.73 2.59 -14.81
CA SER A 69 29.93 3.41 -14.63
C SER A 69 31.12 2.62 -14.05
N VAL A 70 30.83 1.57 -13.28
CA VAL A 70 31.80 0.61 -12.76
C VAL A 70 31.25 -0.81 -12.85
N LYS A 71 32.15 -1.79 -12.96
CA LYS A 71 31.74 -3.19 -13.11
C LYS A 71 31.20 -3.76 -11.79
N THR A 72 30.17 -4.58 -11.89
CA THR A 72 29.70 -5.44 -10.80
C THR A 72 29.56 -6.87 -11.33
N LYS A 73 30.03 -7.85 -10.57
CA LYS A 73 29.78 -9.27 -10.85
C LYS A 73 29.02 -9.94 -9.70
N LEU A 74 28.11 -10.83 -10.06
CA LEU A 74 27.34 -11.64 -9.13
C LEU A 74 27.74 -13.11 -9.25
N TYR A 75 28.06 -13.76 -8.15
CA TYR A 75 28.40 -15.17 -8.05
C TYR A 75 27.29 -15.92 -7.32
N LEU A 76 26.77 -17.00 -7.91
CA LEU A 76 25.78 -17.86 -7.26
C LEU A 76 26.25 -19.32 -7.18
N MET A 77 26.07 -19.91 -6.01
CA MET A 77 26.16 -21.35 -5.78
C MET A 77 25.32 -21.73 -4.57
N TYR A 78 25.08 -23.01 -4.35
CA TYR A 78 24.30 -23.46 -3.21
C TYR A 78 24.82 -24.78 -2.64
N ASN A 79 24.46 -25.05 -1.39
CA ASN A 79 24.52 -26.40 -0.84
C ASN A 79 23.15 -26.81 -0.30
N LYS A 80 23.07 -27.95 0.37
CA LYS A 80 21.80 -28.46 0.89
C LYS A 80 21.06 -27.46 1.80
N ASN A 81 21.78 -26.60 2.52
CA ASN A 81 21.22 -25.76 3.58
C ASN A 81 21.22 -24.26 3.28
N ASN A 82 22.11 -23.78 2.40
CA ASN A 82 22.30 -22.36 2.14
C ASN A 82 22.41 -22.06 0.64
N LEU A 83 21.89 -20.90 0.28
CA LEU A 83 22.23 -20.17 -0.94
C LEU A 83 23.41 -19.23 -0.64
N TYR A 84 24.41 -19.20 -1.52
CA TYR A 84 25.58 -18.34 -1.41
C TYR A 84 25.55 -17.32 -2.55
N VAL A 85 25.56 -16.04 -2.19
CA VAL A 85 25.48 -14.92 -3.14
C VAL A 85 26.70 -14.04 -2.95
N GLY A 86 27.60 -14.02 -3.93
CA GLY A 86 28.80 -13.18 -3.92
C GLY A 86 28.64 -11.96 -4.82
N PHE A 87 29.05 -10.79 -4.35
CA PHE A 87 29.14 -9.56 -5.13
C PHE A 87 30.60 -9.12 -5.20
N GLU A 88 31.17 -9.06 -6.41
CA GLU A 88 32.47 -8.43 -6.69
C GLU A 88 32.20 -7.03 -7.26
N CYS A 89 32.46 -6.00 -6.47
CA CYS A 89 32.08 -4.63 -6.75
C CYS A 89 33.33 -3.80 -7.05
N PHE A 90 33.47 -3.35 -8.30
CA PHE A 90 34.56 -2.47 -8.69
C PHE A 90 34.21 -1.02 -8.37
N ASP A 91 35.20 -0.21 -8.03
CA ASP A 91 35.03 1.20 -7.70
C ASP A 91 36.14 2.04 -8.34
N GLN A 92 35.83 3.30 -8.68
CA GLN A 92 36.81 4.22 -9.28
C GLN A 92 37.79 4.74 -8.23
N ASP A 93 37.32 4.95 -6.99
CA ASP A 93 38.15 5.29 -5.85
C ASP A 93 37.80 4.43 -4.62
N PRO A 94 38.40 3.22 -4.52
CA PRO A 94 38.15 2.30 -3.42
C PRO A 94 38.49 2.87 -2.03
N ASN A 95 39.31 3.93 -1.95
CA ASN A 95 39.72 4.55 -0.68
C ASN A 95 38.71 5.60 -0.20
N GLU A 96 37.87 6.14 -1.10
CA GLU A 96 36.86 7.17 -0.79
C GLU A 96 35.45 6.59 -0.62
N LEU A 97 35.30 5.27 -0.59
CA LEU A 97 34.05 4.59 -0.24
C LEU A 97 33.55 5.06 1.14
N VAL A 98 32.49 5.88 1.11
CA VAL A 98 31.84 6.47 2.30
C VAL A 98 31.21 5.37 3.16
N ILE A 99 31.45 5.44 4.48
CA ILE A 99 30.90 4.56 5.50
C ILE A 99 30.43 5.45 6.65
N ASN A 100 29.16 5.41 7.02
CA ASN A 100 28.58 6.28 8.03
C ASN A 100 27.57 5.50 8.89
N SER A 101 28.04 5.06 10.06
CA SER A 101 27.43 4.09 10.99
C SER A 101 26.04 4.41 11.58
N ARG A 102 25.27 5.37 11.06
CA ARG A 102 23.97 5.74 11.64
C ARG A 102 22.76 5.55 10.75
N TYR A 103 22.79 5.83 9.45
CA TYR A 103 21.59 5.68 8.60
C TYR A 103 21.95 5.56 7.10
N PRO A 104 21.72 4.40 6.46
CA PRO A 104 21.68 4.28 5.00
C PRO A 104 20.62 5.26 4.46
N PRO A 105 20.95 6.20 3.54
CA PRO A 105 21.52 5.92 2.20
C PRO A 105 22.87 6.48 1.76
N GLU A 106 23.66 7.09 2.63
CA GLU A 106 24.80 7.88 2.15
C GLU A 106 26.02 7.03 1.74
N GLU A 107 25.85 5.74 1.38
CA GLU A 107 26.92 4.76 1.18
C GLU A 107 26.64 3.82 0.00
N ASP A 108 27.69 3.25 -0.60
CA ASP A 108 27.57 2.19 -1.63
C ASP A 108 26.91 0.95 -1.00
N SER A 109 26.11 0.18 -1.75
CA SER A 109 25.46 -1.03 -1.21
C SER A 109 25.04 -2.02 -2.28
N VAL A 110 24.91 -3.29 -1.88
CA VAL A 110 24.38 -4.37 -2.72
C VAL A 110 23.08 -4.93 -2.16
N GLY A 111 22.22 -5.41 -3.06
CA GLY A 111 20.98 -6.07 -2.70
C GLY A 111 20.67 -7.28 -3.57
N PHE A 112 20.19 -8.36 -2.93
CA PHE A 112 19.72 -9.57 -3.57
C PHE A 112 18.26 -9.82 -3.19
N ALA A 113 17.36 -9.75 -4.17
CA ALA A 113 15.94 -10.04 -4.00
C ALA A 113 15.63 -11.44 -4.55
N LEU A 114 15.04 -12.31 -3.71
CA LEU A 114 14.71 -13.70 -4.01
C LEU A 114 13.20 -13.94 -3.90
N ASP A 115 12.54 -14.15 -5.03
CA ASP A 115 11.21 -14.75 -5.10
C ASP A 115 11.34 -16.27 -4.91
N SER A 116 11.14 -16.69 -3.66
CA SER A 116 11.27 -18.09 -3.25
C SER A 116 10.11 -18.98 -3.68
N PHE A 117 9.01 -18.40 -4.17
CA PHE A 117 7.85 -19.14 -4.69
C PHE A 117 7.79 -19.15 -6.21
N ASN A 118 8.60 -18.30 -6.86
CA ASN A 118 8.62 -18.13 -8.31
C ASN A 118 7.21 -17.79 -8.85
N ASP A 119 6.46 -17.01 -8.07
CA ASP A 119 5.08 -16.62 -8.33
C ASP A 119 4.93 -15.16 -8.76
N GLY A 120 6.01 -14.37 -8.70
CA GLY A 120 6.04 -12.96 -9.09
C GLY A 120 5.33 -12.03 -8.10
N LEU A 121 4.91 -12.51 -6.92
CA LEU A 121 4.11 -11.73 -5.97
C LEU A 121 4.96 -10.98 -4.94
N ALA A 122 6.00 -11.62 -4.40
CA ALA A 122 6.87 -10.99 -3.41
C ALA A 122 8.22 -11.71 -3.29
N SER A 123 9.25 -10.92 -2.99
CA SER A 123 10.63 -11.39 -2.85
C SER A 123 11.19 -11.07 -1.46
N TYR A 124 12.07 -11.94 -0.95
CA TYR A 124 12.89 -11.68 0.22
C TYR A 124 14.14 -10.92 -0.18
N VAL A 125 14.52 -9.90 0.59
CA VAL A 125 15.63 -9.01 0.22
C VAL A 125 16.73 -9.12 1.24
N PHE A 126 17.95 -9.33 0.75
CA PHE A 126 19.17 -9.44 1.53
C PHE A 126 20.10 -8.31 1.09
N LEU A 127 20.55 -7.50 2.04
CA LEU A 127 21.29 -6.26 1.76
C LEU A 127 22.60 -6.24 2.54
N SER A 128 23.61 -5.61 1.97
CA SER A 128 24.86 -5.37 2.68
C SER A 128 25.53 -4.11 2.16
N ASP A 129 26.20 -3.41 3.05
CA ASP A 129 27.17 -2.39 2.70
C ASP A 129 28.56 -3.03 2.40
N PRO A 130 29.58 -2.23 2.03
CA PRO A 130 30.93 -2.71 1.75
C PRO A 130 31.66 -3.31 2.95
N ASP A 131 31.24 -2.98 4.17
CA ASP A 131 31.83 -3.50 5.42
C ASP A 131 31.13 -4.76 5.92
N GLY A 132 30.04 -5.17 5.26
CA GLY A 132 29.30 -6.39 5.59
C GLY A 132 28.21 -6.15 6.62
N GLU A 133 27.88 -4.91 6.97
CA GLU A 133 26.77 -4.64 7.86
C GLU A 133 25.44 -4.89 7.15
N LYS A 134 24.53 -5.56 7.85
CA LYS A 134 23.20 -5.87 7.32
C LYS A 134 22.36 -4.60 7.36
N LEU A 135 21.82 -4.19 6.23
CA LEU A 135 20.95 -3.02 6.19
C LEU A 135 19.55 -3.37 6.71
N ASN A 136 19.23 -2.88 7.91
CA ASN A 136 17.89 -2.97 8.49
C ASN A 136 17.04 -1.77 8.03
N ALA A 137 16.29 -1.89 6.94
CA ALA A 137 15.52 -0.76 6.41
C ALA A 137 14.00 -0.96 6.54
N VAL A 138 13.38 -0.35 7.57
CA VAL A 138 11.93 -0.06 7.60
C VAL A 138 11.73 1.30 6.95
N PHE A 139 11.07 1.38 5.81
CA PHE A 139 10.47 2.63 5.34
C PHE A 139 9.46 2.40 4.21
N SER A 140 8.44 3.25 4.19
CA SER A 140 7.41 3.33 3.16
C SER A 140 7.00 4.78 3.01
N ASP A 141 6.71 5.22 1.79
CA ASP A 141 5.60 6.12 1.56
C ASP A 141 4.83 5.58 0.34
N ASP A 142 3.62 5.06 0.64
CA ASP A 142 2.56 4.63 -0.29
C ASP A 142 2.68 3.32 -1.11
N SER A 143 3.49 2.38 -0.62
CA SER A 143 3.59 0.94 -0.97
C SER A 143 3.72 0.58 -2.46
N PRO A 144 4.90 0.04 -2.78
CA PRO A 144 5.05 -0.81 -3.94
C PRO A 144 6.04 -1.97 -3.67
N SER A 145 5.50 -3.18 -3.58
CA SER A 145 6.14 -4.51 -3.80
C SER A 145 7.66 -4.71 -3.65
N LEU A 146 8.24 -4.36 -2.50
CA LEU A 146 9.15 -5.28 -1.80
C LEU A 146 8.85 -5.23 -0.32
N ARG A 147 8.67 -6.40 0.27
CA ARG A 147 8.44 -6.54 1.70
C ARG A 147 9.66 -7.20 2.29
N PHE A 148 10.50 -6.39 2.92
CA PHE A 148 11.55 -6.84 3.83
C PHE A 148 10.90 -7.68 4.92
N SER A 149 11.03 -9.00 4.85
CA SER A 149 10.77 -9.82 6.01
C SER A 149 11.99 -9.65 6.92
N PHE A 150 11.84 -8.79 7.94
CA PHE A 150 12.85 -8.50 8.97
C PHE A 150 13.23 -9.71 9.83
N ALA A 151 12.79 -10.91 9.46
CA ALA A 151 12.98 -12.13 10.22
C ALA A 151 13.84 -13.17 9.48
N THR A 152 14.39 -12.84 8.32
CA THR A 152 15.33 -13.74 7.63
C THR A 152 16.75 -13.52 8.16
N GLU A 153 17.22 -14.46 8.98
CA GLU A 153 18.61 -14.50 9.42
C GLU A 153 19.52 -14.96 8.27
N TYR A 154 20.44 -14.10 7.83
CA TYR A 154 21.52 -14.40 6.89
C TYR A 154 22.86 -13.91 7.44
N THR A 155 23.97 -14.45 6.94
CA THR A 155 25.33 -14.02 7.34
C THR A 155 26.00 -13.28 6.20
N THR A 156 26.77 -12.26 6.52
CA THR A 156 27.57 -11.47 5.58
C THR A 156 29.05 -11.73 5.84
N ILE A 157 29.86 -11.79 4.77
CA ILE A 157 31.33 -11.75 4.82
C ILE A 157 31.78 -10.70 3.82
N SER A 158 32.56 -9.73 4.25
CA SER A 158 33.05 -8.62 3.42
C SER A 158 34.57 -8.60 3.33
N LYS A 159 35.10 -8.01 2.26
CA LYS A 159 36.53 -7.74 2.08
C LYS A 159 36.73 -6.55 1.15
N ARG A 160 37.44 -5.53 1.63
CA ARG A 160 37.97 -4.45 0.77
C ARG A 160 39.03 -5.01 -0.18
N THR A 161 39.03 -4.55 -1.42
CA THR A 161 40.03 -4.93 -2.42
C THR A 161 40.72 -3.68 -2.97
N PRO A 162 41.89 -3.82 -3.62
CA PRO A 162 42.54 -2.68 -4.29
C PRO A 162 41.71 -2.03 -5.41
N HIS A 163 40.60 -2.66 -5.83
CA HIS A 163 39.76 -2.21 -6.94
C HIS A 163 38.31 -1.97 -6.52
N GLY A 164 37.97 -2.02 -5.23
CA GLY A 164 36.62 -1.84 -4.70
C GLY A 164 36.39 -2.72 -3.49
N TYR A 165 35.34 -3.54 -3.50
CA TYR A 165 34.98 -4.40 -2.38
C TYR A 165 34.24 -5.67 -2.80
N ASN A 166 34.28 -6.68 -1.93
CA ASN A 166 33.60 -7.95 -2.10
C ASN A 166 32.66 -8.21 -0.93
N VAL A 167 31.47 -8.73 -1.22
CA VAL A 167 30.50 -9.16 -0.21
C VAL A 167 29.98 -10.55 -0.52
N VAL A 168 29.78 -11.36 0.50
CA VAL A 168 29.15 -12.67 0.41
C VAL A 168 27.95 -12.71 1.35
N LEU A 169 26.76 -12.98 0.82
CA LEU A 169 25.56 -13.28 1.57
C LEU A 169 25.39 -14.79 1.66
N ILE A 170 25.31 -15.31 2.88
CA ILE A 170 25.02 -16.71 3.19
C ILE A 170 23.59 -16.78 3.69
N ILE A 171 22.71 -17.29 2.86
CA ILE A 171 21.27 -17.24 3.04
C ILE A 171 20.76 -18.66 3.35
N PRO A 172 20.44 -18.98 4.62
CA PRO A 172 19.94 -20.30 4.98
C PRO A 172 18.52 -20.52 4.47
N PHE A 173 18.25 -21.64 3.80
CA PHE A 173 16.89 -21.95 3.33
C PHE A 173 15.89 -22.02 4.47
N LYS A 174 16.32 -22.42 5.68
CA LYS A 174 15.49 -22.43 6.89
C LYS A 174 15.01 -21.05 7.37
N SER A 175 15.52 -19.96 6.81
CA SER A 175 15.20 -18.59 7.25
C SER A 175 13.93 -18.02 6.60
N PHE A 176 13.41 -18.62 5.52
CA PHE A 176 12.19 -18.18 4.82
C PHE A 176 11.36 -19.36 4.29
N PRO A 177 10.04 -19.19 4.11
CA PRO A 177 9.20 -20.17 3.42
C PRO A 177 9.44 -20.14 1.91
N TYR A 178 9.25 -21.30 1.26
CA TYR A 178 9.34 -21.47 -0.18
C TYR A 178 8.56 -22.72 -0.64
N SER A 179 8.30 -22.83 -1.95
CA SER A 179 7.58 -23.99 -2.53
C SER A 179 8.55 -25.15 -2.75
N TRP A 180 8.74 -25.98 -1.71
CA TRP A 180 9.69 -27.10 -1.80
C TRP A 180 9.25 -28.14 -2.82
N GLN A 181 10.18 -28.47 -3.72
CA GLN A 181 10.11 -29.59 -4.66
C GLN A 181 11.52 -30.18 -4.85
N PRO A 182 11.69 -31.46 -5.25
CA PRO A 182 13.00 -32.02 -5.55
C PRO A 182 13.83 -31.18 -6.52
N ARG A 183 13.14 -30.56 -7.50
CA ARG A 183 13.66 -29.46 -8.32
C ARG A 183 12.92 -28.19 -7.92
N THR A 184 13.49 -27.41 -7.01
CA THR A 184 12.87 -26.17 -6.54
C THR A 184 13.22 -25.05 -7.51
N LEU A 185 12.20 -24.34 -7.98
CA LEU A 185 12.37 -23.13 -8.79
C LEU A 185 12.24 -21.89 -7.90
N MET A 186 13.19 -20.98 -8.05
CA MET A 186 13.14 -19.65 -7.45
C MET A 186 13.47 -18.63 -8.54
N SER A 187 13.22 -17.36 -8.26
CA SER A 187 13.54 -16.27 -9.16
C SER A 187 14.29 -15.20 -8.38
N PHE A 188 15.32 -14.59 -8.96
CA PHE A 188 16.09 -13.57 -8.27
C PHE A 188 16.33 -12.32 -9.10
N ARG A 189 16.72 -11.26 -8.39
CA ARG A 189 17.31 -10.05 -8.92
C ARG A 189 18.43 -9.57 -8.01
N ALA A 190 19.44 -8.96 -8.59
CA ALA A 190 20.52 -8.30 -7.88
C ALA A 190 20.60 -6.82 -8.28
N VAL A 191 20.96 -5.96 -7.32
CA VAL A 191 21.24 -4.55 -7.57
C VAL A 191 22.50 -4.12 -6.84
N ARG A 192 23.10 -3.03 -7.32
CA ARG A 192 24.10 -2.27 -6.59
C ARG A 192 23.77 -0.80 -6.70
N TYR A 193 24.03 -0.06 -5.63
CA TYR A 193 24.06 1.39 -5.64
C TYR A 193 25.47 1.90 -5.48
N ILE A 194 25.89 2.73 -6.42
CA ILE A 194 27.20 3.33 -6.46
C ILE A 194 27.05 4.76 -5.97
N HIS A 195 27.42 4.99 -4.71
CA HIS A 195 27.18 6.27 -4.03
C HIS A 195 27.85 7.46 -4.74
N GLN A 196 29.10 7.30 -5.18
CA GLN A 196 29.88 8.37 -5.81
C GLN A 196 29.20 8.96 -7.06
N ASN A 197 28.42 8.14 -7.77
CA ASN A 197 27.79 8.50 -9.03
C ASN A 197 26.28 8.72 -8.90
N GLU A 198 25.70 8.53 -7.70
CA GLU A 198 24.25 8.44 -7.48
C GLU A 198 23.59 7.45 -8.48
N GLU A 199 24.29 6.35 -8.79
CA GLU A 199 23.94 5.40 -9.86
C GLU A 199 23.43 4.08 -9.29
N ILE A 200 22.46 3.46 -9.97
CA ILE A 200 21.93 2.15 -9.61
C ILE A 200 22.03 1.20 -10.78
N ASP A 201 22.70 0.09 -10.53
CA ASP A 201 22.86 -1.02 -11.44
C ASP A 201 21.96 -2.17 -11.04
N SER A 202 21.49 -2.94 -12.03
CA SER A 202 20.70 -4.12 -11.78
C SER A 202 20.94 -5.27 -12.75
N PHE A 203 20.72 -6.48 -12.24
CA PHE A 203 20.68 -7.71 -13.02
C PHE A 203 19.46 -8.56 -12.61
N PRO A 204 18.63 -9.03 -13.56
CA PRO A 204 18.60 -8.60 -14.96
C PRO A 204 18.17 -7.13 -15.12
N TYR A 205 18.39 -6.57 -16.31
CA TYR A 205 17.98 -5.19 -16.65
C TYR A 205 16.44 -4.98 -16.53
N ILE A 206 16.06 -3.75 -16.25
CA ILE A 206 14.71 -3.24 -16.02
C ILE A 206 14.09 -2.83 -17.36
N MET A 207 12.87 -3.26 -17.72
CA MET A 207 12.21 -2.76 -18.95
C MET A 207 10.97 -1.93 -18.62
N GLU A 208 10.73 -0.86 -19.36
CA GLU A 208 9.50 -0.07 -19.28
C GLU A 208 8.38 -0.67 -20.14
N ASP A 209 7.13 -0.58 -19.67
CA ASP A 209 5.95 -1.06 -20.39
C ASP A 209 5.27 0.00 -21.24
N ARG A 210 4.23 -0.42 -21.98
CA ARG A 210 3.47 0.46 -22.90
C ARG A 210 2.72 1.61 -22.20
N LYS A 211 2.64 1.62 -20.87
CA LYS A 211 2.00 2.69 -20.07
C LYS A 211 3.04 3.60 -19.40
N GLY A 212 4.33 3.42 -19.67
CA GLY A 212 5.41 4.18 -19.03
C GLY A 212 5.71 3.71 -17.60
N GLU A 213 5.33 2.48 -17.26
CA GLU A 213 5.59 1.88 -15.96
C GLU A 213 6.77 0.91 -16.08
N MET A 214 7.81 1.11 -15.27
CA MET A 214 8.92 0.16 -15.23
C MET A 214 8.44 -1.22 -14.73
N PHE A 215 9.02 -2.28 -15.29
CA PHE A 215 8.86 -3.67 -14.90
C PHE A 215 10.21 -4.35 -14.77
N PHE A 216 10.31 -5.32 -13.86
CA PHE A 216 11.54 -6.06 -13.62
C PHE A 216 11.54 -7.46 -14.16
N HIS A 217 12.61 -7.80 -14.85
CA HIS A 217 12.94 -9.17 -15.15
C HIS A 217 13.54 -9.81 -13.90
N TYR A 218 13.06 -11.01 -13.58
CA TYR A 218 13.71 -11.90 -12.63
C TYR A 218 14.44 -12.99 -13.40
N GLN A 219 15.65 -13.32 -12.96
CA GLN A 219 16.35 -14.50 -13.46
C GLN A 219 15.83 -15.72 -12.69
N GLN A 220 15.21 -16.65 -13.41
CA GLN A 220 14.76 -17.90 -12.80
C GLN A 220 15.96 -18.84 -12.59
N ILE A 221 16.01 -19.45 -11.42
CA ILE A 221 17.02 -20.41 -11.01
C ILE A 221 16.40 -21.72 -10.56
N GLN A 222 17.10 -22.83 -10.80
CA GLN A 222 16.75 -24.15 -10.32
C GLN A 222 17.77 -24.62 -9.26
N LEU A 223 17.25 -25.13 -8.15
CA LEU A 223 18.00 -25.71 -7.04
C LEU A 223 17.51 -27.15 -6.81
N ASP A 224 18.42 -28.12 -6.86
CA ASP A 224 18.07 -29.53 -6.69
C ASP A 224 18.33 -30.00 -5.25
N ASN A 225 17.37 -30.71 -4.67
CA ASN A 225 17.48 -31.41 -3.39
C ASN A 225 17.90 -30.54 -2.19
N ILE A 226 17.47 -29.28 -2.15
CA ILE A 226 17.64 -28.41 -0.98
C ILE A 226 16.82 -28.92 0.23
N SER A 227 17.28 -28.59 1.43
CA SER A 227 16.64 -28.97 2.69
C SER A 227 15.24 -28.38 2.80
N GLN A 228 14.21 -29.24 2.77
CA GLN A 228 12.83 -28.88 3.06
C GLN A 228 12.73 -28.12 4.38
N THR A 229 11.86 -27.11 4.41
CA THR A 229 11.59 -26.33 5.60
C THR A 229 10.18 -26.58 6.09
N ASP A 230 10.04 -26.91 7.38
CA ASP A 230 8.75 -26.93 8.09
C ASP A 230 8.36 -25.51 8.55
N PHE A 231 8.40 -24.54 7.63
CA PHE A 231 8.03 -23.16 7.97
C PHE A 231 6.52 -23.10 8.22
N LYS A 232 6.11 -23.29 9.48
CA LYS A 232 4.71 -23.28 9.95
C LYS A 232 4.29 -21.97 10.60
N LYS A 233 5.16 -20.95 10.61
CA LYS A 233 4.80 -19.64 11.16
C LYS A 233 3.87 -18.92 10.19
N PRO A 234 2.76 -18.30 10.65
CA PRO A 234 2.00 -17.39 9.81
C PRO A 234 2.95 -16.30 9.29
N TRP A 235 2.74 -15.84 8.06
CA TRP A 235 3.54 -14.78 7.44
C TRP A 235 3.66 -13.55 8.34
N PHE A 236 2.64 -13.32 9.17
CA PHE A 236 2.59 -12.25 10.15
C PHE A 236 1.94 -12.74 11.45
N ASP A 237 2.47 -12.28 12.57
CA ASP A 237 1.84 -12.40 13.89
C ASP A 237 1.45 -10.99 14.34
N ILE A 238 0.14 -10.73 14.38
CA ILE A 238 -0.43 -9.42 14.69
C ILE A 238 -0.13 -8.99 16.12
N ASP A 239 -0.04 -9.94 17.06
CA ASP A 239 0.23 -9.64 18.46
C ASP A 239 1.71 -9.33 18.65
N THR A 240 2.60 -10.10 18.01
CA THR A 240 4.03 -9.78 17.96
C THR A 240 4.27 -8.41 17.32
N LEU A 241 3.62 -8.11 16.20
CA LEU A 241 3.70 -6.79 15.54
C LEU A 241 3.26 -5.67 16.48
N PHE A 242 2.11 -5.84 17.15
CA PHE A 242 1.57 -4.88 18.10
C PHE A 242 2.51 -4.66 19.30
N GLN A 243 3.01 -5.72 19.93
CA GLN A 243 3.93 -5.61 21.07
C GLN A 243 5.25 -4.94 20.68
N ASN A 244 5.79 -5.25 19.50
CA ASN A 244 7.01 -4.63 19.00
C ASN A 244 6.81 -3.12 18.80
N ARG A 245 5.72 -2.70 18.14
CA ARG A 245 5.40 -1.27 17.95
C ARG A 245 5.17 -0.56 19.28
N LYS A 246 4.44 -1.19 20.21
CA LYS A 246 4.21 -0.65 21.56
C LYS A 246 5.53 -0.41 22.32
N ARG A 247 6.46 -1.37 22.24
CA ARG A 247 7.80 -1.24 22.84
C ARG A 247 8.60 -0.10 22.22
N LEU A 248 8.58 0.04 20.88
CA LEU A 248 9.26 1.13 20.19
C LEU A 248 8.70 2.50 20.58
N ALA A 249 7.38 2.62 20.66
CA ALA A 249 6.70 3.87 21.00
C ALA A 249 7.02 4.37 22.42
N ALA A 250 7.34 3.47 23.36
CA ALA A 250 7.63 3.83 24.75
C ALA A 250 8.84 4.77 24.94
N GLY A 251 9.73 4.86 23.94
CA GLY A 251 10.90 5.75 23.97
C GLY A 251 10.66 7.18 23.48
N TYR A 252 9.42 7.55 23.10
CA TYR A 252 9.12 8.81 22.41
C TYR A 252 8.00 9.62 23.08
N ASP A 253 8.05 10.94 22.93
CA ASP A 253 6.96 11.83 23.37
C ASP A 253 5.81 11.86 22.36
N LEU A 254 4.80 11.02 22.62
CA LEU A 254 3.62 10.84 21.76
C LEU A 254 2.65 12.04 21.80
N ASN A 255 2.96 13.13 22.50
CA ASN A 255 2.20 14.39 22.40
C ASN A 255 2.69 15.30 21.26
N THR A 256 3.76 14.91 20.56
CA THR A 256 4.35 15.69 19.47
C THR A 256 4.24 14.94 18.14
N LEU A 257 4.18 15.68 17.02
CA LEU A 257 4.21 15.08 15.68
C LEU A 257 5.48 14.22 15.50
N LYS A 258 6.64 14.73 15.93
CA LYS A 258 7.92 14.02 15.83
C LYS A 258 7.91 12.71 16.62
N GLY A 259 7.46 12.74 17.87
CA GLY A 259 7.44 11.55 18.71
C GLY A 259 6.45 10.50 18.21
N ARG A 260 5.31 10.91 17.64
CA ARG A 260 4.36 10.00 16.99
C ARG A 260 4.93 9.38 15.73
N ALA A 261 5.45 10.19 14.81
CA ALA A 261 6.05 9.71 13.57
C ALA A 261 7.25 8.77 13.84
N SER A 262 8.06 9.06 14.87
CA SER A 262 9.22 8.24 15.23
C SER A 262 8.85 6.99 16.04
N GLY A 263 7.90 7.12 16.97
CA GLY A 263 7.54 6.07 17.92
C GLY A 263 6.55 5.06 17.37
N TRP A 264 5.53 5.52 16.65
CA TRP A 264 4.57 4.62 15.98
C TRP A 264 5.06 4.20 14.59
N GLY A 265 5.89 5.01 13.95
CA GLY A 265 6.53 4.66 12.67
C GLY A 265 5.54 4.69 11.51
N ILE A 266 5.67 3.72 10.60
CA ILE A 266 4.80 3.59 9.42
C ILE A 266 3.37 3.24 9.84
N SER A 267 2.37 3.77 9.15
CA SER A 267 0.97 3.41 9.38
C SER A 267 0.74 1.90 9.21
N SER A 268 -0.13 1.33 10.02
CA SER A 268 -0.35 -0.12 10.07
C SER A 268 -1.79 -0.47 10.37
N VAL A 269 -2.21 -1.66 9.91
CA VAL A 269 -3.55 -2.18 10.22
C VAL A 269 -3.79 -2.40 11.72
N VAL A 270 -2.76 -2.36 12.56
CA VAL A 270 -2.88 -2.44 14.03
C VAL A 270 -2.98 -1.09 14.71
N ASP A 271 -2.97 0.03 13.96
CA ASP A 271 -2.96 1.37 14.56
C ASP A 271 -4.21 1.66 15.38
N TYR A 272 -5.34 1.04 15.04
CA TYR A 272 -6.57 1.11 15.85
C TYR A 272 -6.41 0.54 17.27
N LYS A 273 -5.40 -0.31 17.51
CA LYS A 273 -5.06 -0.83 18.85
C LYS A 273 -4.10 0.09 19.60
N MET A 274 -3.41 0.99 18.91
CA MET A 274 -2.38 1.86 19.49
C MET A 274 -2.87 3.29 19.71
N LEU A 275 -3.67 3.80 18.77
CA LEU A 275 -4.15 5.16 18.76
C LEU A 275 -5.42 5.30 19.61
N PRO A 276 -5.59 6.45 20.29
CA PRO A 276 -6.84 6.72 20.97
C PRO A 276 -7.99 6.73 19.96
N SER A 277 -9.19 6.34 20.39
CA SER A 277 -10.35 6.26 19.49
C SER A 277 -11.66 6.42 20.24
N HIS A 278 -12.68 6.89 19.52
CA HIS A 278 -14.06 6.74 19.93
C HIS A 278 -14.57 5.38 19.44
N LEU A 279 -15.28 4.66 20.30
CA LEU A 279 -15.79 3.33 19.97
C LEU A 279 -17.18 3.40 19.32
N LEU A 280 -17.43 2.46 18.42
CA LEU A 280 -18.76 2.15 17.89
C LEU A 280 -19.25 0.87 18.56
N ASP A 281 -20.49 0.91 19.03
CA ASP A 281 -21.16 -0.28 19.53
C ASP A 281 -21.69 -1.11 18.35
N PRO A 282 -21.80 -2.44 18.49
CA PRO A 282 -22.65 -3.24 17.59
C PRO A 282 -24.03 -2.59 17.45
N SER A 283 -24.67 -2.74 16.29
CA SER A 283 -26.03 -2.23 16.11
C SER A 283 -26.94 -2.77 17.20
N LYS A 284 -27.92 -1.96 17.64
CA LYS A 284 -28.99 -2.42 18.54
C LYS A 284 -29.79 -3.60 17.98
N ASN A 285 -29.79 -3.77 16.66
CA ASN A 285 -30.42 -4.89 15.98
C ASN A 285 -29.46 -5.48 14.93
N PRO A 286 -28.44 -6.25 15.34
CA PRO A 286 -27.47 -6.84 14.42
C PRO A 286 -28.15 -7.72 13.37
N LYS A 287 -27.77 -7.55 12.09
CA LYS A 287 -28.27 -8.34 10.97
C LYS A 287 -27.11 -9.02 10.25
N PRO A 288 -26.95 -10.36 10.37
CA PRO A 288 -25.99 -11.08 9.56
C PRO A 288 -26.37 -11.06 8.08
N LEU A 289 -25.37 -10.96 7.21
CA LEU A 289 -25.56 -11.16 5.77
C LEU A 289 -25.84 -12.64 5.50
N GLN A 290 -26.80 -12.91 4.61
CA GLN A 290 -27.11 -14.27 4.20
C GLN A 290 -25.96 -14.85 3.36
N LYS A 291 -25.66 -16.14 3.56
CA LYS A 291 -24.62 -16.85 2.80
C LYS A 291 -25.26 -17.81 1.79
N ASN A 292 -24.69 -17.88 0.60
CA ASN A 292 -24.95 -18.89 -0.43
C ASN A 292 -23.61 -19.20 -1.12
N LEU A 293 -22.71 -19.82 -0.36
CA LEU A 293 -21.31 -19.96 -0.75
C LEU A 293 -21.17 -20.76 -2.05
N LYS A 294 -20.43 -20.19 -3.00
CA LYS A 294 -20.04 -20.78 -4.28
C LYS A 294 -18.52 -20.86 -4.37
N THR A 295 -17.86 -21.21 -3.27
CA THR A 295 -16.41 -21.10 -3.07
C THR A 295 -15.60 -21.70 -4.23
N LYS A 296 -15.86 -22.96 -4.59
CA LYS A 296 -15.15 -23.64 -5.69
C LYS A 296 -15.30 -22.96 -7.05
N TRP A 297 -16.51 -22.46 -7.34
CA TRP A 297 -16.78 -21.75 -8.59
C TRP A 297 -16.02 -20.42 -8.64
N ILE A 298 -15.97 -19.70 -7.53
CA ILE A 298 -15.19 -18.46 -7.42
C ILE A 298 -13.69 -18.72 -7.56
N GLU A 299 -13.16 -19.74 -6.88
CA GLU A 299 -11.75 -20.13 -7.02
C GLU A 299 -11.41 -20.47 -8.48
N GLN A 300 -12.24 -21.27 -9.15
CA GLN A 300 -12.06 -21.59 -10.57
C GLN A 300 -12.08 -20.35 -11.47
N LEU A 301 -12.97 -19.40 -11.16
CA LEU A 301 -13.08 -18.18 -11.94
C LEU A 301 -11.84 -17.30 -11.80
N PHE A 302 -11.39 -17.05 -10.56
CA PHE A 302 -10.15 -16.32 -10.31
C PHE A 302 -8.93 -17.04 -10.88
N ASN A 303 -8.90 -18.38 -10.85
CA ASN A 303 -7.78 -19.15 -11.38
C ASN A 303 -7.59 -19.00 -12.91
N SER A 304 -8.57 -18.40 -13.61
CA SER A 304 -8.50 -18.08 -15.03
C SER A 304 -8.03 -16.64 -15.32
N LEU A 305 -7.96 -15.79 -14.29
CA LEU A 305 -7.64 -14.38 -14.42
C LEU A 305 -6.14 -14.12 -14.31
N ASN A 306 -5.73 -12.99 -14.84
CA ASN A 306 -4.37 -12.49 -14.70
C ASN A 306 -4.35 -11.33 -13.71
N PHE A 307 -3.34 -11.28 -12.84
CA PHE A 307 -3.13 -10.17 -11.91
C PHE A 307 -2.05 -9.19 -12.40
N TYR A 308 -1.19 -9.63 -13.33
CA TYR A 308 -0.36 -8.80 -14.21
C TYR A 308 -0.51 -9.29 -15.65
N PRO A 309 -0.13 -8.50 -16.67
CA PRO A 309 0.00 -9.01 -18.02
C PRO A 309 0.78 -10.33 -18.05
N ASN A 310 0.13 -11.39 -18.53
CA ASN A 310 0.66 -12.77 -18.63
C ASN A 310 0.98 -13.49 -17.30
N GLN A 311 0.61 -12.95 -16.13
CA GLN A 311 0.72 -13.66 -14.85
C GLN A 311 -0.64 -14.09 -14.34
N LYS A 312 -0.86 -15.41 -14.33
CA LYS A 312 -2.12 -16.03 -13.90
C LYS A 312 -2.18 -16.24 -12.40
N ILE A 313 -3.36 -16.02 -11.83
CA ILE A 313 -3.70 -16.57 -10.51
C ILE A 313 -3.86 -18.08 -10.73
N ASN A 314 -2.95 -18.92 -10.25
CA ASN A 314 -3.10 -20.38 -10.40
C ASN A 314 -3.85 -21.00 -9.21
N ASN A 315 -3.80 -20.33 -8.07
CA ASN A 315 -4.48 -20.71 -6.83
C ASN A 315 -4.86 -19.43 -6.08
N LEU A 316 -6.17 -19.15 -5.98
CA LEU A 316 -6.69 -17.96 -5.33
C LEU A 316 -6.27 -17.83 -3.87
N ASP A 317 -6.31 -18.91 -3.07
CA ASP A 317 -5.97 -18.83 -1.65
C ASP A 317 -4.50 -18.49 -1.45
N HIS A 318 -3.61 -19.15 -2.22
CA HIS A 318 -2.18 -18.83 -2.23
C HIS A 318 -1.93 -17.38 -2.64
N PHE A 319 -2.61 -16.92 -3.70
CA PHE A 319 -2.52 -15.54 -4.16
C PHE A 319 -2.99 -14.53 -3.09
N LEU A 320 -4.13 -14.76 -2.44
CA LEU A 320 -4.66 -13.89 -1.39
C LEU A 320 -3.74 -13.87 -0.16
N GLU A 321 -3.20 -15.02 0.25
CA GLU A 321 -2.24 -15.11 1.35
C GLU A 321 -0.96 -14.34 1.03
N ARG A 322 -0.36 -14.59 -0.14
CA ARG A 322 0.89 -13.96 -0.61
C ARG A 322 0.77 -12.46 -0.84
N THR A 323 -0.41 -11.99 -1.26
CA THR A 323 -0.71 -10.56 -1.35
C THR A 323 -1.08 -9.93 -0.02
N GLN A 324 -0.93 -10.66 1.10
CA GLN A 324 -1.18 -10.19 2.47
C GLN A 324 -2.62 -9.72 2.70
N THR A 325 -3.55 -10.31 1.97
CA THR A 325 -4.97 -10.14 2.23
C THR A 325 -5.26 -10.65 3.64
N THR A 326 -6.14 -9.96 4.37
CA THR A 326 -6.62 -10.35 5.69
C THR A 326 -8.06 -10.84 5.63
N SER A 327 -8.86 -10.24 4.75
CA SER A 327 -10.21 -10.71 4.43
C SER A 327 -10.52 -10.54 2.95
N PHE A 328 -11.26 -11.50 2.40
CA PHE A 328 -11.78 -11.42 1.04
C PHE A 328 -13.23 -11.92 1.01
N ILE A 329 -14.16 -11.02 0.71
CA ILE A 329 -15.60 -11.27 0.73
C ILE A 329 -16.19 -10.85 -0.61
N ILE A 330 -17.00 -11.73 -1.21
CA ILE A 330 -17.75 -11.44 -2.43
C ILE A 330 -19.23 -11.64 -2.14
N VAL A 331 -20.01 -10.59 -2.40
CA VAL A 331 -21.46 -10.58 -2.30
C VAL A 331 -22.03 -10.42 -3.70
N HIS A 332 -22.96 -11.30 -4.07
CA HIS A 332 -23.67 -11.24 -5.35
C HIS A 332 -25.16 -11.49 -5.12
N ASN A 333 -26.01 -10.60 -5.64
CA ASN A 333 -27.47 -10.62 -5.39
C ASN A 333 -27.78 -10.77 -3.89
N ASP A 334 -27.21 -9.88 -3.07
CA ASP A 334 -27.42 -9.75 -1.62
C ASP A 334 -26.99 -10.94 -0.75
N LYS A 335 -26.29 -11.90 -1.32
CA LYS A 335 -25.78 -13.08 -0.62
C LYS A 335 -24.27 -13.17 -0.73
N ILE A 336 -23.62 -13.49 0.38
CA ILE A 336 -22.20 -13.84 0.39
C ILE A 336 -22.01 -15.13 -0.40
N ILE A 337 -21.24 -15.06 -1.47
CA ILE A 337 -20.90 -16.21 -2.32
C ILE A 337 -19.44 -16.67 -2.16
N TYR A 338 -18.59 -15.83 -1.56
CA TYR A 338 -17.24 -16.20 -1.12
C TYR A 338 -16.89 -15.40 0.13
N GLU A 339 -16.28 -16.04 1.12
CA GLU A 339 -15.82 -15.41 2.35
C GLU A 339 -14.66 -16.24 2.89
N LYS A 340 -13.48 -15.65 2.93
CA LYS A 340 -12.30 -16.23 3.59
C LYS A 340 -11.52 -15.14 4.32
N TYR A 341 -10.79 -15.58 5.34
CA TYR A 341 -9.91 -14.77 6.15
C TYR A 341 -8.53 -15.42 6.15
N PHE A 342 -7.49 -14.61 6.11
CA PHE A 342 -6.13 -15.03 5.87
C PHE A 342 -5.18 -14.36 6.86
N ASN A 343 -3.94 -14.85 6.92
CA ASN A 343 -2.85 -14.19 7.64
C ASN A 343 -3.17 -13.87 9.11
N GLY A 344 -3.82 -14.81 9.80
CA GLY A 344 -4.16 -14.70 11.23
C GLY A 344 -5.46 -13.94 11.53
N PHE A 345 -6.14 -13.39 10.52
CA PHE A 345 -7.43 -12.73 10.69
C PHE A 345 -8.58 -13.74 10.64
N ASN A 346 -9.71 -13.35 11.23
CA ASN A 346 -10.95 -14.11 11.27
C ASN A 346 -12.16 -13.18 11.12
N GLN A 347 -13.37 -13.76 11.17
CA GLN A 347 -14.63 -13.05 10.96
C GLN A 347 -14.84 -11.82 11.85
N SER A 348 -14.39 -11.86 13.11
CA SER A 348 -14.57 -10.76 14.07
C SER A 348 -13.38 -9.79 14.11
N SER A 349 -12.37 -10.01 13.27
CA SER A 349 -11.18 -9.15 13.24
C SER A 349 -11.50 -7.80 12.59
N PHE A 350 -10.99 -6.72 13.17
CA PHE A 350 -11.10 -5.38 12.60
C PHE A 350 -10.00 -5.14 11.59
N ALA A 351 -10.35 -4.44 10.52
CA ALA A 351 -9.42 -3.90 9.55
C ALA A 351 -9.56 -2.37 9.52
N ALA A 352 -8.44 -1.67 9.65
CA ALA A 352 -8.38 -0.23 9.45
C ALA A 352 -8.79 0.10 8.01
N SER A 353 -9.69 1.07 7.85
CA SER A 353 -10.24 1.51 6.57
C SER A 353 -9.22 2.28 5.73
N PHE A 354 -8.31 3.01 6.38
CA PHE A 354 -7.55 4.08 5.75
C PHE A 354 -8.49 4.95 4.90
N SER A 355 -8.08 5.38 3.72
CA SER A 355 -8.88 6.25 2.84
C SER A 355 -10.29 5.75 2.45
N MET A 356 -10.67 4.48 2.73
CA MET A 356 -12.08 4.09 2.64
C MET A 356 -12.99 4.93 3.56
N ALA A 357 -12.46 5.45 4.69
CA ALA A 357 -13.20 6.32 5.60
C ALA A 357 -13.76 7.58 4.91
N LYS A 358 -13.11 8.08 3.85
CA LYS A 358 -13.60 9.23 3.10
C LYS A 358 -14.95 8.94 2.44
N SER A 359 -15.17 7.72 1.94
CA SER A 359 -16.46 7.35 1.35
C SER A 359 -17.57 7.27 2.40
N PHE A 360 -17.25 6.84 3.63
CA PHE A 360 -18.17 6.94 4.78
C PHE A 360 -18.47 8.39 5.14
N LEU A 361 -17.45 9.25 5.16
CA LEU A 361 -17.61 10.68 5.40
C LEU A 361 -18.51 11.34 4.34
N SER A 362 -18.33 10.99 3.07
CA SER A 362 -19.19 11.45 1.97
C SER A 362 -20.65 11.05 2.20
N ALA A 363 -20.91 9.80 2.61
CA ALA A 363 -22.25 9.35 2.97
C ALA A 363 -22.85 10.17 4.13
N LEU A 364 -22.08 10.45 5.18
CA LEU A 364 -22.54 11.23 6.32
C LEU A 364 -22.84 12.70 5.96
N ILE A 365 -22.04 13.30 5.08
CA ILE A 365 -22.30 14.64 4.52
C ILE A 365 -23.60 14.62 3.71
N GLY A 366 -23.82 13.60 2.87
CA GLY A 366 -25.06 13.43 2.13
C GLY A 366 -26.28 13.33 3.05
N ILE A 367 -26.19 12.54 4.12
CA ILE A 367 -27.24 12.45 5.14
C ILE A 367 -27.50 13.81 5.82
N ALA A 368 -26.45 14.58 6.11
CA ALA A 368 -26.59 15.91 6.70
C ALA A 368 -27.24 16.92 5.74
N VAL A 369 -26.96 16.82 4.43
CA VAL A 369 -27.64 17.61 3.38
C VAL A 369 -29.11 17.21 3.26
N ASP A 370 -29.42 15.92 3.19
CA ASP A 370 -30.80 15.42 3.13
C ASP A 370 -31.63 15.88 4.34
N LYS A 371 -31.00 15.99 5.52
CA LYS A 371 -31.58 16.50 6.77
C LYS A 371 -31.56 18.02 6.91
N LYS A 372 -31.04 18.75 5.92
CA LYS A 372 -30.88 20.22 5.92
C LYS A 372 -30.02 20.75 7.07
N GLN A 373 -29.14 19.92 7.62
CA GLN A 373 -28.13 20.34 8.61
C GLN A 373 -26.95 21.02 7.92
N ILE A 374 -26.64 20.61 6.70
CA ILE A 374 -25.86 21.36 5.72
C ILE A 374 -26.86 21.84 4.66
N CYS A 375 -26.91 23.15 4.38
CA CYS A 375 -27.92 23.71 3.46
C CYS A 375 -27.65 23.29 2.02
N SER A 376 -26.40 23.41 1.56
CA SER A 376 -25.98 22.97 0.23
C SER A 376 -24.49 22.64 0.20
N ILE A 377 -24.07 21.72 -0.66
CA ILE A 377 -22.63 21.53 -0.93
C ILE A 377 -22.02 22.68 -1.74
N GLU A 378 -22.85 23.55 -2.31
CA GLU A 378 -22.41 24.78 -2.97
C GLU A 378 -22.14 25.92 -1.96
N ASP A 379 -22.42 25.71 -0.68
CA ASP A 379 -22.14 26.69 0.37
C ASP A 379 -20.63 26.93 0.51
N PRO A 380 -20.19 28.19 0.69
CA PRO A 380 -18.83 28.50 1.12
C PRO A 380 -18.47 27.79 2.43
N ILE A 381 -17.28 27.20 2.50
CA ILE A 381 -16.81 26.51 3.72
C ILE A 381 -16.75 27.45 4.93
N THR A 382 -16.58 28.74 4.69
CA THR A 382 -16.51 29.80 5.71
C THR A 382 -17.84 30.04 6.42
N ASN A 383 -18.96 29.57 5.87
CA ASN A 383 -20.25 29.59 6.57
C ASN A 383 -20.24 28.69 7.81
N TYR A 384 -19.41 27.64 7.79
CA TYR A 384 -19.28 26.64 8.85
C TYR A 384 -17.98 26.82 9.65
N LEU A 385 -16.96 27.39 9.02
CA LEU A 385 -15.61 27.65 9.57
C LEU A 385 -15.22 29.13 9.42
N PRO A 386 -15.87 30.06 10.15
CA PRO A 386 -15.61 31.50 10.04
C PRO A 386 -14.17 31.88 10.42
N GLU A 387 -13.45 31.03 11.15
CA GLU A 387 -12.03 31.19 11.49
C GLU A 387 -11.16 31.31 10.23
N LEU A 388 -11.46 30.51 9.20
CA LEU A 388 -10.73 30.54 7.94
C LEU A 388 -10.93 31.85 7.19
N PHE A 389 -12.14 32.41 7.19
CA PHE A 389 -12.41 33.70 6.55
C PHE A 389 -11.64 34.85 7.21
N LYS A 390 -11.55 34.82 8.54
CA LYS A 390 -10.80 35.83 9.32
C LYS A 390 -9.31 35.79 8.99
N ARG A 391 -8.76 34.59 8.79
CA ARG A 391 -7.35 34.39 8.44
C ARG A 391 -7.04 34.76 7.01
N ASP A 392 -7.87 34.34 6.06
CA ASP A 392 -7.73 34.66 4.65
C ASP A 392 -9.10 34.67 3.94
N ARG A 393 -9.50 35.83 3.42
CA ARG A 393 -10.79 36.00 2.72
C ARG A 393 -10.93 35.13 1.49
N ARG A 394 -9.84 34.62 0.91
CA ARG A 394 -9.88 33.70 -0.25
C ARG A 394 -10.57 32.37 0.08
N PHE A 395 -10.60 31.94 1.34
CA PHE A 395 -11.34 30.75 1.75
C PHE A 395 -12.86 30.84 1.47
N ALA A 396 -13.43 32.05 1.39
CA ALA A 396 -14.85 32.23 1.04
C ALA A 396 -15.19 31.80 -0.40
N ARG A 397 -14.18 31.56 -1.25
CA ARG A 397 -14.39 31.06 -2.62
C ARG A 397 -14.51 29.54 -2.67
N ILE A 398 -14.04 28.84 -1.63
CA ILE A 398 -14.03 27.38 -1.58
C ILE A 398 -15.37 26.90 -1.04
N ARG A 399 -16.01 26.00 -1.78
CA ARG A 399 -17.29 25.38 -1.41
C ARG A 399 -17.06 23.97 -0.89
N ILE A 400 -18.06 23.43 -0.18
CA ILE A 400 -18.00 22.04 0.31
C ILE A 400 -17.78 21.05 -0.84
N LYS A 401 -18.43 21.28 -1.99
CA LYS A 401 -18.27 20.48 -3.21
C LYS A 401 -16.83 20.45 -3.72
N ASP A 402 -16.09 21.55 -3.59
CA ASP A 402 -14.70 21.62 -4.03
C ASP A 402 -13.81 20.75 -3.14
N LEU A 403 -14.15 20.63 -1.84
CA LEU A 403 -13.51 19.68 -0.93
C LEU A 403 -13.83 18.23 -1.32
N LEU A 404 -15.11 17.90 -1.48
CA LEU A 404 -15.57 16.55 -1.87
C LEU A 404 -14.95 16.07 -3.20
N SER A 405 -14.63 17.01 -4.09
CA SER A 405 -14.03 16.73 -5.39
C SER A 405 -12.50 16.77 -5.37
N MET A 406 -11.85 16.94 -4.21
CA MET A 406 -10.39 17.08 -4.06
C MET A 406 -9.81 18.20 -4.94
N SER A 407 -10.55 19.31 -5.07
CA SER A 407 -10.23 20.41 -6.00
C SER A 407 -10.21 21.77 -5.32
N ALA A 408 -9.95 21.78 -4.02
CA ALA A 408 -10.06 22.97 -3.18
C ALA A 408 -8.95 24.02 -3.41
N GLY A 409 -7.83 23.64 -4.05
CA GLY A 409 -6.70 24.52 -4.28
C GLY A 409 -5.97 24.93 -2.99
N ILE A 410 -5.91 24.03 -2.00
CA ILE A 410 -5.29 24.28 -0.68
C ILE A 410 -4.16 23.30 -0.37
N ARG A 411 -3.21 23.73 0.46
CA ARG A 411 -2.15 22.87 1.04
C ARG A 411 -1.94 23.17 2.51
N VAL A 412 -1.18 22.32 3.21
CA VAL A 412 -0.60 22.65 4.52
C VAL A 412 0.69 23.47 4.34
N SER A 413 0.97 24.37 5.29
CA SER A 413 2.20 25.17 5.27
C SER A 413 3.47 24.29 5.28
N LYS A 414 4.54 24.81 4.68
CA LYS A 414 5.82 24.09 4.49
C LYS A 414 6.77 24.21 5.70
N ASP A 415 6.29 24.66 6.85
CA ASP A 415 7.14 25.02 8.00
C ASP A 415 7.67 23.82 8.80
N SER A 416 7.53 22.61 8.24
CA SER A 416 7.92 21.36 8.91
C SER A 416 8.62 20.44 7.91
N PRO A 417 9.65 19.69 8.37
CA PRO A 417 10.42 18.77 7.54
C PRO A 417 9.64 17.50 7.17
N TYR A 418 8.48 17.28 7.81
CA TYR A 418 7.60 16.17 7.49
C TYR A 418 6.79 16.45 6.23
N ASP A 419 6.48 15.40 5.49
CA ASP A 419 5.58 15.50 4.35
C ASP A 419 4.13 15.71 4.80
N ASP A 420 3.26 15.92 3.82
CA ASP A 420 1.85 16.21 4.07
C ASP A 420 1.09 14.97 4.57
N ALA A 421 1.47 13.76 4.17
CA ALA A 421 0.83 12.53 4.65
C ALA A 421 1.14 12.28 6.15
N THR A 422 2.41 12.40 6.55
CA THR A 422 2.86 12.23 7.94
C THR A 422 2.18 13.24 8.86
N LYS A 423 2.13 14.52 8.46
CA LYS A 423 1.44 15.56 9.21
C LYS A 423 -0.06 15.26 9.34
N ALA A 424 -0.71 14.68 8.32
CA ALA A 424 -2.15 14.41 8.37
C ALA A 424 -2.44 13.26 9.32
N TYR A 425 -1.64 12.20 9.24
CA TYR A 425 -1.85 10.95 9.96
C TYR A 425 -1.40 11.03 11.42
N TRP A 426 -0.27 11.69 11.68
CA TRP A 426 0.38 11.69 13.01
C TRP A 426 0.22 12.99 13.80
N SER A 427 -0.49 14.00 13.30
CA SER A 427 -0.69 15.23 14.08
C SER A 427 -1.40 14.93 15.41
N PRO A 428 -0.87 15.40 16.55
CA PRO A 428 -1.56 15.35 17.84
C PRO A 428 -2.69 16.36 17.97
N ASN A 429 -2.76 17.33 17.07
CA ASN A 429 -3.77 18.38 17.04
C ASN A 429 -4.17 18.64 15.59
N LEU A 430 -5.22 17.95 15.14
CA LEU A 430 -5.73 18.10 13.78
C LEU A 430 -6.42 19.45 13.57
N LYS A 431 -7.08 19.98 14.61
CA LYS A 431 -7.77 21.28 14.54
C LYS A 431 -6.78 22.40 14.17
N TYR A 432 -5.61 22.41 14.79
CA TYR A 432 -4.54 23.37 14.48
C TYR A 432 -4.10 23.28 13.02
N ILE A 433 -3.88 22.06 12.51
CA ILE A 433 -3.51 21.89 11.11
C ILE A 433 -4.61 22.42 10.18
N LEU A 434 -5.87 22.12 10.45
CA LEU A 434 -6.98 22.49 9.58
C LEU A 434 -7.34 23.98 9.62
N LEU A 435 -7.22 24.63 10.78
CA LEU A 435 -7.68 26.00 10.96
C LEU A 435 -6.56 27.04 10.89
N ASP A 436 -5.33 26.66 11.25
CA ASP A 436 -4.23 27.61 11.42
C ASP A 436 -3.14 27.49 10.36
N THR A 437 -2.94 26.32 9.74
CA THR A 437 -1.80 26.10 8.81
C THR A 437 -2.17 25.93 7.34
N LEU A 438 -3.46 25.75 7.00
CA LEU A 438 -3.87 25.61 5.59
C LEU A 438 -3.68 26.91 4.81
N GLU A 439 -3.20 26.85 3.57
CA GLU A 439 -3.00 28.00 2.69
C GLU A 439 -3.80 27.82 1.40
N VAL A 440 -4.43 28.90 0.91
CA VAL A 440 -5.03 28.93 -0.43
C VAL A 440 -3.93 29.16 -1.47
N LEU A 441 -3.68 28.14 -2.30
CA LEU A 441 -2.71 28.18 -3.39
C LEU A 441 -3.31 28.78 -4.65
N GLU A 442 -4.52 28.37 -4.99
CA GLU A 442 -5.18 28.73 -6.23
C GLU A 442 -6.71 28.75 -6.06
N ALA A 443 -7.42 29.17 -7.10
CA ALA A 443 -8.88 29.11 -7.10
C ALA A 443 -9.36 27.64 -7.13
N PRO A 444 -10.45 27.31 -6.43
CA PRO A 444 -11.00 25.95 -6.47
C PRO A 444 -11.46 25.56 -7.88
N GLY A 445 -11.45 24.25 -8.15
CA GLY A 445 -11.86 23.69 -9.45
C GLY A 445 -10.79 23.75 -10.54
N ARG A 446 -9.58 24.24 -10.26
CA ARG A 446 -8.49 24.31 -11.26
C ARG A 446 -7.77 22.98 -11.47
N HIS A 447 -7.41 22.31 -10.38
CA HIS A 447 -6.73 21.02 -10.41
C HIS A 447 -7.36 20.08 -9.39
N PHE A 448 -7.25 18.78 -9.62
CA PHE A 448 -7.50 17.79 -8.59
C PHE A 448 -6.18 17.43 -7.93
N LEU A 449 -6.18 17.50 -6.60
CA LEU A 449 -5.05 17.24 -5.74
C LEU A 449 -5.57 16.38 -4.58
N TYR A 450 -5.23 15.09 -4.63
CA TYR A 450 -5.67 14.15 -3.61
C TYR A 450 -4.91 14.38 -2.30
N HIS A 451 -5.57 14.99 -1.31
CA HIS A 451 -4.97 15.30 -0.02
C HIS A 451 -5.91 15.00 1.15
N ASP A 452 -5.36 14.44 2.23
CA ASP A 452 -6.15 14.06 3.40
C ASP A 452 -6.78 15.25 4.12
N TYR A 453 -6.10 16.40 4.20
CA TYR A 453 -6.62 17.59 4.88
C TYR A 453 -7.90 18.13 4.26
N VAL A 454 -8.08 17.95 2.95
CA VAL A 454 -9.29 18.37 2.24
C VAL A 454 -10.49 17.58 2.77
N ALA A 455 -10.32 16.26 2.93
CA ALA A 455 -11.33 15.40 3.55
C ALA A 455 -11.51 15.69 5.04
N GLN A 456 -10.42 15.92 5.78
CA GLN A 456 -10.52 16.27 7.19
C GLN A 456 -11.25 17.60 7.43
N LEU A 457 -11.06 18.59 6.56
CA LEU A 457 -11.78 19.86 6.61
C LEU A 457 -13.28 19.68 6.33
N ALA A 458 -13.63 18.84 5.35
CA ALA A 458 -15.02 18.49 5.06
C ALA A 458 -15.71 17.80 6.26
N GLY A 459 -14.98 16.93 6.97
CA GLY A 459 -15.48 16.31 8.19
C GLY A 459 -15.60 17.29 9.36
N LEU A 460 -14.70 18.26 9.49
CA LEU A 460 -14.85 19.33 10.50
C LEU A 460 -16.11 20.17 10.23
N ILE A 461 -16.42 20.46 8.97
CA ILE A 461 -17.67 21.13 8.56
C ILE A 461 -18.88 20.29 8.99
N LEU A 462 -18.87 18.98 8.73
CA LEU A 462 -19.93 18.07 9.16
C LEU A 462 -20.16 18.12 10.69
N ILE A 463 -19.07 18.09 11.47
CA ILE A 463 -19.15 18.18 12.94
C ILE A 463 -19.72 19.54 13.39
N ARG A 464 -19.28 20.64 12.78
CA ARG A 464 -19.78 22.00 13.09
C ARG A 464 -21.26 22.17 12.74
N ALA A 465 -21.67 21.67 11.56
CA ALA A 465 -23.04 21.77 11.08
C ALA A 465 -24.03 20.96 11.93
N THR A 466 -23.60 19.79 12.42
CA THR A 466 -24.46 18.87 13.17
C THR A 466 -24.35 19.00 14.68
N GLN A 467 -23.30 19.66 15.18
CA GLN A 467 -22.91 19.74 16.60
C GLN A 467 -22.78 18.36 17.26
N ARG A 468 -22.34 17.36 16.49
CA ARG A 468 -22.10 15.99 16.95
C ARG A 468 -20.75 15.50 16.45
N ASN A 469 -20.10 14.65 17.21
CA ASN A 469 -18.85 14.03 16.76
C ASN A 469 -19.12 13.03 15.62
N ALA A 470 -18.08 12.71 14.85
CA ALA A 470 -18.25 11.88 13.65
C ALA A 470 -18.67 10.45 13.99
N THR A 471 -18.20 9.93 15.12
CA THR A 471 -18.53 8.57 15.59
C THR A 471 -20.02 8.43 15.92
N GLN A 472 -20.62 9.43 16.58
CA GLN A 472 -22.06 9.45 16.86
C GLN A 472 -22.90 9.56 15.58
N LEU A 473 -22.42 10.33 14.59
CA LEU A 473 -23.09 10.43 13.30
C LEU A 473 -23.02 9.09 12.55
N LEU A 474 -21.87 8.42 12.59
CA LEU A 474 -21.67 7.10 12.01
C LEU A 474 -22.55 6.04 12.68
N GLN A 475 -22.56 5.99 14.03
CA GLN A 475 -23.40 5.06 14.80
C GLN A 475 -24.88 5.21 14.41
N ASN A 476 -25.43 6.42 14.49
CA ASN A 476 -26.86 6.65 14.30
C ASN A 476 -27.29 6.67 12.82
N GLY A 477 -26.41 7.15 11.95
CA GLY A 477 -26.70 7.36 10.52
C GLY A 477 -26.50 6.12 9.67
N LEU A 478 -25.53 5.25 10.02
CA LEU A 478 -25.17 4.10 9.21
C LEU A 478 -25.07 2.81 10.04
N TRP A 479 -24.40 2.82 11.20
CA TRP A 479 -24.11 1.60 11.95
C TRP A 479 -25.38 0.89 12.47
N ASP A 480 -26.21 1.62 13.22
CA ASP A 480 -27.47 1.12 13.75
C ASP A 480 -28.45 0.75 12.60
N PRO A 481 -28.72 1.62 11.61
CA PRO A 481 -29.67 1.31 10.54
C PRO A 481 -29.28 0.13 9.65
N LEU A 482 -27.99 -0.07 9.39
CA LEU A 482 -27.52 -1.20 8.57
C LEU A 482 -27.49 -2.52 9.36
N GLY A 483 -27.72 -2.48 10.67
CA GLY A 483 -27.62 -3.67 11.50
C GLY A 483 -26.19 -4.20 11.55
N MET A 484 -25.19 -3.32 11.65
CA MET A 484 -23.77 -3.72 11.75
C MET A 484 -23.59 -4.72 12.90
N GLN A 485 -22.87 -5.81 12.62
CA GLN A 485 -22.83 -6.98 13.51
C GLN A 485 -21.87 -6.79 14.66
N TYR A 486 -20.75 -6.16 14.37
CA TYR A 486 -19.70 -5.92 15.31
C TYR A 486 -19.65 -4.43 15.65
N GLY A 487 -19.00 -4.13 16.77
CA GLY A 487 -18.57 -2.76 17.04
C GLY A 487 -17.47 -2.33 16.06
N GLY A 488 -16.89 -1.20 16.35
CA GLY A 488 -15.77 -0.65 15.59
C GLY A 488 -15.15 0.49 16.35
N SER A 489 -14.33 1.27 15.66
CA SER A 489 -13.79 2.50 16.22
C SER A 489 -13.55 3.54 15.16
N TRP A 490 -13.45 4.80 15.59
CA TRP A 490 -12.90 5.89 14.82
C TRP A 490 -11.75 6.51 15.60
N THR A 491 -10.53 6.35 15.07
CA THR A 491 -9.31 6.94 15.65
C THR A 491 -9.45 8.45 15.81
N ILE A 492 -8.96 9.00 16.93
CA ILE A 492 -8.92 10.44 17.22
C ILE A 492 -7.48 10.95 17.25
N ASP A 493 -7.29 12.26 17.06
CA ASP A 493 -5.98 12.90 17.13
C ASP A 493 -5.36 12.80 18.52
N SER A 494 -6.10 13.09 19.57
CA SER A 494 -5.64 12.96 20.96
C SER A 494 -6.82 12.87 21.91
N GLU A 495 -6.59 12.38 23.13
CA GLU A 495 -7.59 12.42 24.20
C GLU A 495 -8.01 13.86 24.57
N LYS A 496 -7.13 14.84 24.31
CA LYS A 496 -7.36 16.24 24.64
C LYS A 496 -8.31 16.92 23.66
N ASP A 497 -8.01 16.84 22.36
CA ASP A 497 -8.76 17.52 21.31
C ASP A 497 -9.91 16.67 20.75
N ALA A 498 -9.78 15.35 20.88
CA ALA A 498 -10.74 14.30 20.56
C ALA A 498 -11.41 14.46 19.18
N LEU A 499 -10.67 14.96 18.20
CA LEU A 499 -11.15 15.07 16.83
C LEU A 499 -10.88 13.76 16.10
N GLU A 500 -11.91 13.14 15.54
CA GLU A 500 -11.73 11.96 14.70
C GLU A 500 -10.80 12.25 13.50
N GLN A 501 -9.97 11.27 13.15
CA GLN A 501 -9.19 11.25 11.93
C GLN A 501 -10.12 10.98 10.74
N LEU A 502 -10.80 12.03 10.29
CA LEU A 502 -11.96 11.97 9.39
C LEU A 502 -11.66 11.38 8.01
N ALA A 503 -10.40 11.39 7.59
CA ALA A 503 -9.97 10.92 6.29
C ALA A 503 -9.54 9.43 6.26
N PHE A 504 -9.31 8.78 7.41
CA PHE A 504 -8.74 7.43 7.44
C PHE A 504 -9.02 6.56 8.68
N GLY A 505 -9.61 7.11 9.75
CA GLY A 505 -9.59 6.52 11.09
C GLY A 505 -10.62 5.43 11.40
N ILE A 506 -11.47 5.00 10.46
CA ILE A 506 -12.51 3.99 10.76
C ILE A 506 -11.88 2.60 10.82
N SER A 507 -12.26 1.79 11.81
CA SER A 507 -11.93 0.36 11.88
C SER A 507 -13.19 -0.47 12.06
N ALA A 508 -13.38 -1.47 11.21
CA ALA A 508 -14.58 -2.30 11.16
C ALA A 508 -14.25 -3.73 10.74
N THR A 509 -15.21 -4.65 10.88
CA THR A 509 -15.10 -5.96 10.24
C THR A 509 -15.35 -5.86 8.74
N ALA A 510 -14.78 -6.79 7.98
CA ALA A 510 -14.98 -6.87 6.54
C ALA A 510 -16.46 -7.09 6.15
N LEU A 511 -17.23 -7.79 6.99
CA LEU A 511 -18.67 -7.99 6.79
C LEU A 511 -19.45 -6.68 6.91
N ASP A 512 -19.05 -5.80 7.84
CA ASP A 512 -19.71 -4.50 8.03
C ASP A 512 -19.29 -3.51 6.93
N TYR A 513 -18.06 -3.59 6.40
CA TYR A 513 -17.69 -2.94 5.14
C TYR A 513 -18.54 -3.44 3.95
N ALA A 514 -18.84 -4.74 3.86
CA ALA A 514 -19.68 -5.28 2.80
C ALA A 514 -21.12 -4.73 2.86
N LYS A 515 -21.67 -4.50 4.06
CA LYS A 515 -22.98 -3.85 4.23
C LYS A 515 -22.99 -2.40 3.73
N PHE A 516 -21.92 -1.65 3.99
CA PHE A 516 -21.77 -0.30 3.43
C PHE A 516 -21.73 -0.35 1.90
N GLY A 517 -21.02 -1.32 1.32
CA GLY A 517 -21.03 -1.54 -0.13
C GLY A 517 -22.42 -1.87 -0.69
N LEU A 518 -23.16 -2.75 -0.01
CA LEU A 518 -24.55 -3.10 -0.37
C LEU A 518 -25.51 -1.90 -0.27
N LEU A 519 -25.33 -1.01 0.73
CA LEU A 519 -26.13 0.21 0.83
C LEU A 519 -25.99 1.06 -0.44
N PHE A 520 -24.76 1.23 -0.94
CA PHE A 520 -24.51 1.96 -2.17
C PHE A 520 -24.95 1.19 -3.42
N LEU A 521 -24.82 -0.14 -3.44
CA LEU A 521 -25.37 -0.98 -4.51
C LEU A 521 -26.88 -0.77 -4.66
N HIS A 522 -27.60 -0.62 -3.54
CA HIS A 522 -29.05 -0.38 -3.48
C HIS A 522 -29.44 1.09 -3.45
N GLU A 523 -28.60 1.96 -4.02
CA GLU A 523 -28.91 3.39 -4.18
C GLU A 523 -29.31 4.08 -2.85
N GLY A 524 -28.69 3.66 -1.74
CA GLY A 524 -28.92 4.22 -0.41
C GLY A 524 -30.10 3.60 0.35
N LYS A 525 -30.71 2.54 -0.18
CA LYS A 525 -31.81 1.82 0.47
C LYS A 525 -31.29 0.63 1.29
N TRP A 526 -31.80 0.45 2.50
CA TRP A 526 -31.55 -0.73 3.34
C TRP A 526 -32.86 -1.22 3.95
N ASN A 527 -33.21 -2.50 3.75
CA ASN A 527 -34.46 -3.10 4.24
C ASN A 527 -35.71 -2.20 4.04
N ASN A 528 -35.89 -1.72 2.80
CA ASN A 528 -36.95 -0.80 2.39
C ASN A 528 -36.90 0.62 2.96
N LYS A 529 -35.94 0.97 3.81
CA LYS A 529 -35.74 2.33 4.31
C LYS A 529 -34.69 3.06 3.47
N GLN A 530 -34.99 4.28 3.03
CA GLN A 530 -33.99 5.16 2.43
C GLN A 530 -33.11 5.73 3.54
N ILE A 531 -31.82 5.39 3.54
CA ILE A 531 -30.84 5.86 4.53
C ILE A 531 -30.07 7.06 3.99
N ILE A 532 -29.63 6.98 2.74
CA ILE A 532 -28.96 8.04 1.97
C ILE A 532 -29.83 8.29 0.74
N SER A 533 -30.11 9.53 0.32
CA SER A 533 -30.89 9.74 -0.89
C SER A 533 -30.26 9.09 -2.15
N ALA A 534 -31.09 8.52 -3.01
CA ALA A 534 -30.63 7.94 -4.28
C ALA A 534 -29.94 8.98 -5.17
N SER A 535 -30.37 10.25 -5.09
CA SER A 535 -29.71 11.38 -5.72
C SER A 535 -28.28 11.58 -5.23
N TRP A 536 -28.04 11.50 -3.92
CA TRP A 536 -26.69 11.60 -3.38
C TRP A 536 -25.83 10.43 -3.82
N VAL A 537 -26.34 9.19 -3.76
CA VAL A 537 -25.59 8.01 -4.20
C VAL A 537 -25.20 8.11 -5.67
N LYS A 538 -26.13 8.47 -6.56
CA LYS A 538 -25.84 8.68 -7.99
C LYS A 538 -24.80 9.80 -8.18
N GLU A 539 -25.02 10.94 -7.52
CA GLU A 539 -24.14 12.09 -7.64
C GLU A 539 -22.73 11.80 -7.11
N SER A 540 -22.59 11.06 -6.00
CA SER A 540 -21.27 10.77 -5.44
C SER A 540 -20.51 9.68 -6.17
N THR A 541 -21.17 8.84 -6.98
CA THR A 541 -20.54 7.63 -7.56
C THR A 541 -20.46 7.61 -9.08
N GLN A 542 -21.21 8.44 -9.80
CA GLN A 542 -21.25 8.45 -11.26
C GLN A 542 -20.69 9.75 -11.84
N PRO A 543 -19.94 9.69 -12.95
CA PRO A 543 -19.28 10.87 -13.50
C PRO A 543 -20.31 11.79 -14.17
N THR A 544 -20.06 13.11 -14.19
CA THR A 544 -20.84 14.07 -14.99
C THR A 544 -20.20 14.32 -16.36
N LYS A 545 -20.96 14.85 -17.33
CA LYS A 545 -20.44 15.20 -18.66
C LYS A 545 -19.29 16.23 -18.58
N GLU A 546 -19.38 17.16 -17.63
CA GLU A 546 -18.41 18.24 -17.38
C GLU A 546 -17.03 17.72 -16.90
N GLN A 547 -16.98 16.53 -16.28
CA GLN A 547 -15.71 15.95 -15.82
C GLN A 547 -14.79 15.49 -16.96
N LYS A 548 -15.27 15.40 -18.21
CA LYS A 548 -14.43 15.02 -19.36
C LYS A 548 -13.51 16.15 -19.86
N GLU A 549 -13.77 17.41 -19.50
CA GLU A 549 -13.09 18.55 -20.13
C GLU A 549 -12.08 19.27 -19.23
N LEU A 550 -12.09 18.99 -17.93
CA LEU A 550 -11.23 19.68 -16.98
C LEU A 550 -10.09 18.74 -16.60
N GLY A 551 -8.84 19.20 -16.78
CA GLY A 551 -7.58 18.52 -16.44
C GLY A 551 -7.38 18.25 -14.95
N TYR A 552 -8.45 17.82 -14.26
CA TYR A 552 -8.47 17.40 -12.88
C TYR A 552 -7.52 16.22 -12.66
N TYR A 553 -7.54 15.22 -13.53
CA TYR A 553 -6.69 14.04 -13.35
C TYR A 553 -5.35 14.21 -14.05
N PRO A 554 -4.23 13.77 -13.43
CA PRO A 554 -2.97 13.61 -14.14
C PRO A 554 -3.20 12.81 -15.42
N SER A 555 -2.55 13.21 -16.51
CA SER A 555 -2.69 12.59 -17.83
C SER A 555 -2.27 11.11 -17.89
N SER A 556 -1.86 10.50 -16.77
CA SER A 556 -1.60 9.06 -16.62
C SER A 556 -2.82 8.25 -16.15
N TRP A 557 -3.92 8.90 -15.73
CA TRP A 557 -5.17 8.24 -15.28
C TRP A 557 -6.12 7.93 -16.46
N LEU A 558 -5.57 7.71 -17.65
CA LEU A 558 -6.24 7.84 -18.95
C LEU A 558 -7.53 7.00 -19.13
N ASP A 559 -8.46 7.65 -19.83
CA ASP A 559 -9.74 7.25 -20.43
C ASP A 559 -10.84 6.63 -19.55
N GLN A 560 -10.53 5.65 -18.71
CA GLN A 560 -11.56 4.83 -18.05
C GLN A 560 -11.81 5.15 -16.57
N GLU A 561 -10.88 5.81 -15.87
CA GLU A 561 -11.06 6.17 -14.45
C GLU A 561 -11.71 7.55 -14.25
N TYR A 562 -12.29 7.75 -13.06
CA TYR A 562 -12.73 9.05 -12.55
C TYR A 562 -12.76 9.06 -11.01
N TYR A 563 -12.93 10.25 -10.43
CA TYR A 563 -13.10 10.47 -9.00
C TYR A 563 -14.28 11.39 -8.73
N LYS A 564 -15.14 11.07 -7.76
CA LYS A 564 -16.23 11.96 -7.36
C LYS A 564 -16.60 11.73 -5.91
N TYR A 565 -16.71 12.81 -5.14
CA TYR A 565 -17.15 12.83 -3.74
C TYR A 565 -16.63 11.66 -2.91
N TYR A 566 -15.30 11.47 -2.96
CA TYR A 566 -14.56 10.44 -2.25
C TYR A 566 -14.77 8.98 -2.71
N TRP A 567 -15.26 8.80 -3.94
CA TRP A 567 -15.29 7.53 -4.67
C TRP A 567 -14.38 7.59 -5.88
N ARG A 568 -13.66 6.50 -6.16
CA ARG A 568 -13.04 6.26 -7.47
C ARG A 568 -14.00 5.44 -8.31
N GLY A 569 -13.94 5.55 -9.63
CA GLY A 569 -14.78 4.75 -10.51
C GLY A 569 -14.12 4.39 -11.84
N LEU A 570 -14.67 3.35 -12.45
CA LEU A 570 -14.23 2.73 -13.69
C LEU A 570 -15.39 2.67 -14.67
N LYS A 571 -15.19 3.30 -15.82
CA LYS A 571 -16.18 3.35 -16.89
C LYS A 571 -16.43 1.97 -17.45
N ARG A 572 -17.70 1.58 -17.55
CA ARG A 572 -18.15 0.36 -18.23
C ARG A 572 -18.55 0.71 -19.66
N ALA A 573 -18.21 -0.15 -20.63
CA ALA A 573 -18.80 -0.08 -21.96
C ALA A 573 -20.28 -0.54 -21.88
N SER A 574 -21.17 0.38 -21.52
CA SER A 574 -22.61 0.13 -21.39
C SER A 574 -23.38 0.97 -22.40
N LYS A 575 -24.47 0.40 -22.95
CA LYS A 575 -25.43 1.16 -23.79
C LYS A 575 -26.11 2.31 -23.01
N ASN A 576 -26.14 2.21 -21.68
CA ASN A 576 -26.63 3.24 -20.75
C ASN A 576 -25.46 3.70 -19.88
N ASN A 577 -24.87 4.87 -20.19
CA ASN A 577 -23.64 5.45 -19.60
C ASN A 577 -23.66 5.73 -18.07
N ASP A 578 -24.61 5.17 -17.31
CA ASP A 578 -24.95 5.54 -15.93
C ASP A 578 -24.69 4.43 -14.89
N LYS A 579 -24.11 3.28 -15.29
CA LYS A 579 -23.80 2.15 -14.38
C LYS A 579 -22.34 1.75 -14.43
N ASN A 580 -21.47 2.73 -14.18
CA ASN A 580 -20.05 2.49 -14.02
C ASN A 580 -19.78 1.79 -12.68
N ASP A 581 -18.67 1.07 -12.63
CA ASP A 581 -18.20 0.49 -11.38
C ASP A 581 -17.54 1.58 -10.55
N PHE A 582 -17.64 1.45 -9.23
CA PHE A 582 -17.04 2.42 -8.32
C PHE A 582 -16.59 1.74 -7.05
N PHE A 583 -15.63 2.36 -6.37
CA PHE A 583 -14.97 1.75 -5.24
C PHE A 583 -14.41 2.76 -4.26
N ALA A 584 -14.45 2.37 -2.99
CA ALA A 584 -13.70 2.99 -1.92
C ALA A 584 -12.35 2.29 -1.84
N ILE A 585 -11.27 3.06 -1.71
CA ILE A 585 -9.91 2.53 -1.63
C ILE A 585 -9.13 3.15 -0.46
N GLY A 586 -8.39 2.29 0.25
CA GLY A 586 -7.54 2.65 1.37
C GLY A 586 -6.09 2.19 1.18
N HIS A 587 -5.17 2.86 1.87
CA HIS A 587 -3.77 2.47 1.99
C HIS A 587 -3.65 0.99 2.47
N LEU A 588 -2.58 0.29 2.07
CA LEU A 588 -2.43 -1.17 2.24
C LEU A 588 -3.50 -2.02 1.52
N GLY A 589 -4.16 -1.45 0.50
CA GLY A 589 -5.10 -2.15 -0.37
C GLY A 589 -6.42 -2.53 0.32
N GLN A 590 -7.02 -1.60 1.04
CA GLN A 590 -8.39 -1.78 1.50
C GLN A 590 -9.34 -1.42 0.34
N PHE A 591 -10.31 -2.27 0.05
CA PHE A 591 -11.26 -2.07 -1.02
C PHE A 591 -12.68 -2.40 -0.59
N ILE A 592 -13.61 -1.53 -1.01
CA ILE A 592 -15.01 -1.88 -1.23
C ILE A 592 -15.29 -1.58 -2.70
N TYR A 593 -15.32 -2.62 -3.53
CA TYR A 593 -15.59 -2.53 -4.96
C TYR A 593 -17.05 -2.88 -5.26
N ILE A 594 -17.72 -2.05 -6.06
CA ILE A 594 -19.15 -2.18 -6.35
C ILE A 594 -19.35 -2.12 -7.86
N SER A 595 -20.03 -3.14 -8.40
CA SER A 595 -20.44 -3.22 -9.80
C SER A 595 -21.96 -3.28 -9.89
N PRO A 596 -22.65 -2.12 -10.02
CA PRO A 596 -24.11 -2.04 -10.00
C PRO A 596 -24.79 -2.88 -11.08
N GLN A 597 -24.24 -2.87 -12.29
CA GLN A 597 -24.78 -3.64 -13.41
C GLN A 597 -24.64 -5.16 -13.25
N LYS A 598 -23.85 -5.63 -12.28
CA LYS A 598 -23.64 -7.05 -11.96
C LYS A 598 -24.17 -7.43 -10.58
N ASN A 599 -24.84 -6.52 -9.85
CA ASN A 599 -25.30 -6.74 -8.47
C ASN A 599 -24.22 -7.33 -7.55
N LEU A 600 -23.00 -6.80 -7.64
CA LEU A 600 -21.79 -7.38 -7.06
C LEU A 600 -21.09 -6.38 -6.13
N VAL A 601 -20.68 -6.86 -4.95
CA VAL A 601 -19.77 -6.15 -4.03
C VAL A 601 -18.59 -7.07 -3.71
N ILE A 602 -17.38 -6.54 -3.78
CA ILE A 602 -16.15 -7.23 -3.37
C ILE A 602 -15.50 -6.40 -2.27
N VAL A 603 -15.23 -7.02 -1.13
CA VAL A 603 -14.45 -6.43 -0.05
C VAL A 603 -13.12 -7.16 0.06
N ARG A 604 -12.04 -6.40 0.04
CA ARG A 604 -10.69 -6.90 0.29
C ARG A 604 -10.04 -6.01 1.32
N THR A 605 -9.58 -6.59 2.42
CA THR A 605 -8.71 -5.88 3.37
C THR A 605 -7.36 -6.57 3.40
N GLY A 606 -6.30 -5.85 3.72
CA GLY A 606 -4.95 -6.40 3.70
C GLY A 606 -4.00 -5.69 4.65
N MET A 607 -2.95 -6.39 5.08
CA MET A 607 -1.77 -5.79 5.72
C MET A 607 -0.84 -5.10 4.70
N ASP A 608 -1.06 -5.40 3.42
CA ASP A 608 -0.47 -4.74 2.26
C ASP A 608 -1.44 -4.75 1.09
N SER A 609 -1.17 -3.91 0.10
CA SER A 609 -1.74 -4.09 -1.23
C SER A 609 -1.24 -5.38 -1.89
N GLY A 610 0.01 -5.81 -1.71
CA GLY A 610 0.58 -7.02 -2.31
C GLY A 610 0.88 -6.88 -3.81
N ILE A 611 -0.07 -6.34 -4.57
CA ILE A 611 0.06 -5.88 -5.97
C ILE A 611 -0.34 -4.41 -6.07
N LYS A 612 -0.07 -3.72 -7.20
CA LYS A 612 -0.51 -2.31 -7.30
C LYS A 612 -2.02 -2.24 -7.14
N LEU A 613 -2.45 -1.15 -6.53
CA LEU A 613 -3.87 -0.84 -6.37
C LEU A 613 -4.64 -0.88 -7.71
N ILE A 614 -4.02 -0.42 -8.81
CA ILE A 614 -4.63 -0.45 -10.15
C ILE A 614 -4.86 -1.88 -10.66
N TYR A 615 -3.98 -2.83 -10.35
CA TYR A 615 -4.14 -4.21 -10.78
C TYR A 615 -5.20 -4.95 -9.95
N TRP A 616 -5.41 -4.58 -8.69
CA TRP A 616 -6.59 -5.04 -7.96
C TRP A 616 -7.88 -4.57 -8.61
N THR A 617 -7.94 -3.30 -9.03
CA THR A 617 -9.14 -2.76 -9.65
C THR A 617 -9.39 -3.37 -11.04
N ASP A 618 -8.34 -3.60 -11.83
CA ASP A 618 -8.42 -4.33 -13.10
C ASP A 618 -8.89 -5.78 -12.87
N LEU A 619 -8.33 -6.46 -11.87
CA LEU A 619 -8.71 -7.82 -11.51
C LEU A 619 -10.18 -7.91 -11.07
N PHE A 620 -10.65 -6.98 -10.24
CA PHE A 620 -12.05 -6.91 -9.82
C PHE A 620 -12.99 -6.59 -10.98
N TYR A 621 -12.58 -5.70 -11.89
CA TYR A 621 -13.30 -5.37 -13.11
C TYR A 621 -13.45 -6.60 -14.02
N ASP A 622 -12.34 -7.31 -14.27
CA ASP A 622 -12.30 -8.51 -15.11
C ASP A 622 -13.13 -9.64 -14.50
N PHE A 623 -13.00 -9.86 -13.19
CA PHE A 623 -13.81 -10.82 -12.45
C PHE A 623 -15.30 -10.50 -12.54
N ALA A 624 -15.70 -9.25 -12.27
CA ALA A 624 -17.09 -8.81 -12.35
C ALA A 624 -17.65 -8.96 -13.78
N SER A 625 -16.80 -8.85 -14.81
CA SER A 625 -17.20 -9.05 -16.21
C SER A 625 -17.57 -10.49 -16.55
N LYS A 626 -17.32 -11.46 -15.66
CA LYS A 626 -17.69 -12.87 -15.83
C LYS A 626 -19.10 -13.21 -15.33
N PHE A 627 -19.80 -12.25 -14.71
CA PHE A 627 -21.17 -12.40 -14.22
C PHE A 627 -22.23 -12.05 -15.26
#